data_AF-A0A840WLD2-F1
#
_entry.id   AF-A0A840WLD2-F1
#
_cell.length_a   1.000
_cell.length_b   1.000
_cell.length_c   1.000
_cell.angle_alpha   90.00
_cell.angle_beta   90.00
_cell.angle_gamma   90.00
#
_symmetry.space_group_name_H-M   'P 1'
#
loop_
_entity.id
_entity.type
_entity.pdbx_description
1 polymer ?
#
loop_
_entity_poly.entity_id
_entity_poly.type
_entity_poly.pdbx_seq_one_letter_code
_entity_poly.pdbx_strand_id
1 'polypeptide(L)'
;MTLPIIDDADAVIPPPAQRLPELRQAVATVAPSPLSEFFEEIRIAFSRAGEEDSVAAIRVLYRKWAVTVAIERRPATAHQLREAERAVNDEDPVSAVRRSEPPERSCEPRTGRPGVSERHGKHGFDDLPGGLPEEVLPALGTAVTPGG
;
A
#
# COMPACT_ATOMS: atom_id res chain seq x y z
N MET A 1 8.65 -17.50 -17.86
CA MET A 1 7.29 -17.34 -17.33
C MET A 1 6.50 -16.55 -18.34
N THR A 2 5.50 -17.17 -18.98
CA THR A 2 4.61 -16.48 -19.91
C THR A 2 3.53 -15.80 -19.09
N LEU A 3 3.48 -14.48 -19.07
CA LEU A 3 2.33 -13.77 -18.52
C LEU A 3 1.16 -14.06 -19.46
N PRO A 4 0.04 -14.63 -18.97
CA PRO A 4 -1.12 -14.87 -19.82
C PRO A 4 -1.56 -13.54 -20.43
N ILE A 5 -1.75 -13.53 -21.74
CA ILE A 5 -2.40 -12.41 -22.42
C ILE A 5 -3.81 -12.35 -21.82
N ILE A 6 -4.09 -11.28 -21.10
CA ILE A 6 -5.41 -11.06 -20.50
C ILE A 6 -6.35 -10.69 -21.65
N ASP A 7 -7.09 -11.67 -22.15
CA ASP A 7 -8.08 -11.43 -23.20
C ASP A 7 -9.28 -10.65 -22.61
N ASP A 8 -9.74 -9.64 -23.34
CA ASP A 8 -10.98 -8.93 -23.00
C ASP A 8 -12.22 -9.73 -23.44
N ALA A 9 -12.05 -10.82 -24.21
CA ALA A 9 -13.15 -11.70 -24.62
C ALA A 9 -13.94 -12.30 -23.44
N ASP A 10 -13.29 -12.52 -22.30
CA ASP A 10 -13.91 -13.09 -21.09
C ASP A 10 -14.50 -12.01 -20.14
N ALA A 11 -14.47 -10.73 -20.52
CA ALA A 11 -14.99 -9.65 -19.69
C ALA A 11 -16.53 -9.56 -19.76
N VAL A 12 -17.21 -9.68 -18.62
CA VAL A 12 -18.69 -9.64 -18.54
C VAL A 12 -19.28 -8.23 -18.70
N ILE A 13 -18.48 -7.19 -18.45
CA ILE A 13 -18.83 -5.79 -18.67
C ILE A 13 -17.63 -5.03 -19.26
N PRO A 14 -17.87 -3.96 -20.04
CA PRO A 14 -16.79 -3.10 -20.49
C PRO A 14 -16.08 -2.42 -19.31
N PRO A 15 -14.85 -1.91 -19.50
CA PRO A 15 -14.18 -1.07 -18.50
C PRO A 15 -15.07 0.10 -18.08
N PRO A 16 -15.39 0.24 -16.77
CA PRO A 16 -16.15 1.40 -16.31
C PRO A 16 -15.28 2.65 -16.31
N ALA A 17 -15.92 3.81 -16.45
CA ALA A 17 -15.26 5.07 -16.12
C ALA A 17 -14.93 5.11 -14.63
N GLN A 18 -13.79 5.71 -14.25
CA GLN A 18 -13.39 5.88 -12.85
C GLN A 18 -14.12 7.07 -12.20
N ARG A 19 -15.44 6.98 -12.20
CA ARG A 19 -16.38 7.94 -11.63
C ARG A 19 -17.39 7.19 -10.76
N LEU A 20 -17.88 7.85 -9.71
CA LEU A 20 -18.67 7.20 -8.68
C LEU A 20 -19.89 6.40 -9.18
N PRO A 21 -20.79 6.96 -10.02
CA PRO A 21 -21.98 6.22 -10.42
C PRO A 21 -21.65 5.02 -11.31
N GLU A 22 -20.69 5.14 -12.21
CA GLU A 22 -20.23 4.04 -13.08
C GLU A 22 -19.54 2.94 -12.28
N LEU A 23 -18.66 3.28 -11.34
CA LEU A 23 -18.02 2.31 -10.47
C LEU A 23 -19.04 1.58 -9.59
N ARG A 24 -19.99 2.31 -9.00
CA ARG A 24 -21.07 1.71 -8.19
C ARG A 24 -21.88 0.69 -8.99
N GLN A 25 -22.29 1.06 -10.20
CA GLN A 25 -23.04 0.17 -11.08
C GLN A 25 -22.21 -1.06 -11.47
N ALA A 26 -20.93 -0.86 -11.79
CA ALA A 26 -20.04 -1.95 -12.14
C ALA A 26 -19.85 -2.93 -10.98
N VAL A 27 -19.59 -2.43 -9.75
CA VAL A 27 -19.48 -3.25 -8.54
C VAL A 27 -20.76 -4.04 -8.30
N ALA A 28 -21.93 -3.39 -8.38
CA ALA A 28 -23.22 -4.07 -8.22
C ALA A 28 -23.45 -5.18 -9.27
N THR A 29 -22.82 -5.08 -10.44
CA THR A 29 -22.95 -6.04 -11.53
C THR A 29 -21.99 -7.22 -11.37
N VAL A 30 -20.71 -6.97 -11.06
CA VAL A 30 -19.66 -8.01 -11.07
C VAL A 30 -19.41 -8.63 -9.70
N ALA A 31 -19.65 -7.88 -8.62
CA ALA A 31 -19.33 -8.29 -7.26
C ALA A 31 -20.32 -7.68 -6.26
N PRO A 32 -21.54 -8.24 -6.13
CA PRO A 32 -22.56 -7.68 -5.25
C PRO A 32 -22.24 -7.85 -3.75
N SER A 33 -21.47 -8.89 -3.38
CA SER A 33 -21.09 -9.14 -1.98
C SER A 33 -20.28 -7.97 -1.36
N PRO A 34 -19.22 -7.44 -2.01
CA PRO A 34 -18.47 -6.30 -1.49
C PRO A 34 -19.14 -4.92 -1.72
N LEU A 35 -20.40 -4.86 -2.20
CA LEU A 35 -21.07 -3.58 -2.45
C LEU A 35 -21.30 -2.76 -1.18
N SER A 36 -21.53 -3.40 -0.03
CA SER A 36 -21.63 -2.69 1.25
C SER A 36 -20.29 -2.10 1.69
N GLU A 37 -19.19 -2.85 1.52
CA GLU A 37 -17.83 -2.36 1.77
C GLU A 37 -17.51 -1.13 0.91
N PHE A 38 -17.91 -1.14 -0.37
CA PHE A 38 -17.76 0.02 -1.25
C PHE A 38 -18.39 1.30 -0.67
N PHE A 39 -19.59 1.21 -0.11
CA PHE A 39 -20.24 2.38 0.51
C PHE A 39 -19.57 2.84 1.80
N GLU A 40 -19.08 1.92 2.62
CA GLU A 40 -18.31 2.29 3.82
C GLU A 40 -16.99 2.97 3.46
N GLU A 41 -16.27 2.48 2.46
CA GLU A 41 -15.02 3.09 2.03
C GLU A 41 -15.22 4.46 1.38
N ILE A 42 -16.34 4.68 0.68
CA ILE A 42 -16.75 6.02 0.24
C ILE A 42 -16.82 6.94 1.46
N ARG A 43 -17.56 6.55 2.49
CA ARG A 43 -17.76 7.37 3.68
C ARG A 43 -16.42 7.69 4.37
N ILE A 44 -15.55 6.70 4.52
CA ILE A 44 -14.21 6.87 5.09
C ILE A 44 -13.36 7.83 4.23
N ALA A 45 -13.37 7.67 2.90
CA ALA A 45 -12.59 8.51 2.01
C ALA A 45 -13.06 9.97 2.04
N PHE A 46 -14.37 10.21 2.14
CA PHE A 46 -14.92 11.56 2.28
C PHE A 46 -14.58 12.20 3.63
N SER A 47 -14.65 11.44 4.73
CA SER A 47 -14.20 11.93 6.05
C SER A 47 -12.72 12.34 6.01
N ARG A 48 -11.85 11.47 5.51
CA ARG A 48 -10.41 11.76 5.37
C ARG A 48 -10.15 12.97 4.47
N ALA A 49 -10.89 13.08 3.37
CA ALA A 49 -10.73 14.22 2.48
C ALA A 49 -11.05 15.56 3.16
N GLY A 50 -12.04 15.57 4.07
CA GLY A 50 -12.35 16.74 4.88
C GLY A 50 -11.30 17.00 5.98
N GLU A 51 -10.81 15.95 6.64
CA GLU A 51 -9.79 16.05 7.69
C GLU A 51 -8.43 16.53 7.15
N GLU A 52 -8.04 16.05 5.96
CA GLU A 52 -6.76 16.34 5.31
C GLU A 52 -6.84 17.53 4.33
N ASP A 53 -8.03 18.12 4.15
CA ASP A 53 -8.34 19.11 3.11
C ASP A 53 -7.79 18.70 1.71
N SER A 54 -8.01 17.44 1.35
CA SER A 54 -7.36 16.81 0.20
C SER A 54 -8.24 15.76 -0.47
N VAL A 55 -8.35 15.83 -1.80
CA VAL A 55 -9.08 14.84 -2.59
C VAL A 55 -8.29 13.53 -2.82
N ALA A 56 -7.11 13.39 -2.23
CA ALA A 56 -6.25 12.22 -2.42
C ALA A 56 -6.93 10.91 -2.00
N ALA A 57 -7.59 10.89 -0.83
CA ALA A 57 -8.29 9.71 -0.32
C ALA A 57 -9.38 9.22 -1.29
N ILE A 58 -10.13 10.15 -1.90
CA ILE A 58 -11.18 9.83 -2.89
C ILE A 58 -10.56 9.25 -4.18
N ARG A 59 -9.41 9.78 -4.63
CA ARG A 59 -8.72 9.24 -5.81
C ARG A 59 -8.18 7.83 -5.56
N VAL A 60 -7.65 7.57 -4.37
CA VAL A 60 -7.18 6.23 -3.97
C VAL A 60 -8.35 5.24 -3.93
N LEU A 61 -9.48 5.63 -3.34
CA LEU A 61 -10.71 4.84 -3.35
C LEU A 61 -11.11 4.42 -4.78
N TYR A 62 -11.21 5.37 -5.72
CA TYR A 62 -11.63 5.04 -7.09
C TYR A 62 -10.65 4.11 -7.79
N ARG A 63 -9.34 4.27 -7.55
CA ARG A 63 -8.33 3.37 -8.10
C ARG A 63 -8.44 1.96 -7.53
N LYS A 64 -8.59 1.83 -6.21
CA LYS A 64 -8.79 0.53 -5.54
C LYS A 64 -9.97 -0.21 -6.18
N TRP A 65 -11.13 0.43 -6.24
CA TRP A 65 -12.33 -0.21 -6.77
C TRP A 65 -12.31 -0.44 -8.28
N ALA A 66 -11.62 0.41 -9.04
CA ALA A 66 -11.40 0.16 -10.46
C ALA A 66 -10.57 -1.12 -10.69
N VAL A 67 -9.58 -1.40 -9.84
CA VAL A 67 -8.81 -2.65 -9.88
C VAL A 67 -9.68 -3.83 -9.51
N THR A 68 -10.44 -3.75 -8.41
CA THR A 68 -11.39 -4.80 -8.00
C THR A 68 -12.34 -5.16 -9.15
N VAL A 69 -12.96 -4.15 -9.78
CA VAL A 69 -13.84 -4.38 -10.93
C VAL A 69 -13.09 -4.94 -12.13
N ALA A 70 -11.87 -4.50 -12.41
CA ALA A 70 -11.07 -5.03 -13.52
C ALA A 70 -10.76 -6.53 -13.36
N ILE A 71 -10.60 -7.01 -12.12
CA ILE A 71 -10.42 -8.43 -11.80
C ILE A 71 -11.77 -9.15 -11.87
N GLU A 72 -12.77 -8.69 -11.14
CA GLU A 72 -14.06 -9.37 -10.99
C GLU A 72 -14.87 -9.40 -12.30
N ARG A 73 -14.68 -8.44 -13.21
CA ARG A 73 -15.29 -8.51 -14.54
C ARG A 73 -14.78 -9.68 -15.39
N ARG A 74 -13.68 -10.33 -14.99
CA ARG A 74 -13.08 -11.48 -15.69
C ARG A 74 -13.11 -12.70 -14.76
N PRO A 75 -14.13 -13.57 -14.87
CA PRO A 75 -14.33 -14.67 -13.93
C PRO A 75 -13.13 -15.61 -13.78
N ALA A 76 -12.40 -15.89 -14.86
CA ALA A 76 -11.19 -16.72 -14.83
C ALA A 76 -10.07 -16.09 -13.99
N THR A 77 -9.85 -14.78 -14.13
CA THR A 77 -8.87 -14.04 -13.33
C THR A 77 -9.28 -13.99 -11.86
N ALA A 78 -10.56 -13.72 -11.58
CA ALA A 78 -11.09 -13.72 -10.22
C ALA A 78 -10.96 -15.09 -9.54
N HIS A 79 -11.19 -16.19 -10.27
CA HIS A 79 -10.99 -17.55 -9.77
C HIS A 79 -9.53 -17.82 -9.40
N GLN A 80 -8.60 -17.51 -10.32
CA GLN A 80 -7.17 -17.70 -10.09
C GLN A 80 -6.67 -16.89 -8.89
N LEU A 81 -7.17 -15.66 -8.71
CA LEU A 81 -6.84 -14.86 -7.53
C LEU A 81 -7.32 -15.53 -6.24
N ARG A 82 -8.57 -16.00 -6.19
CA ARG A 82 -9.12 -16.68 -5.00
C ARG A 82 -8.40 -17.98 -4.69
N GLU A 83 -7.97 -18.73 -5.71
CA GLU A 83 -7.13 -19.92 -5.52
C GLU A 83 -5.77 -19.57 -4.93
N ALA A 84 -5.11 -18.52 -5.44
CA ALA A 84 -3.84 -18.05 -4.90
C ALA A 84 -3.97 -17.53 -3.46
N GLU A 85 -5.02 -16.75 -3.17
CA GLU A 85 -5.32 -16.26 -1.82
C GLU A 85 -5.57 -17.42 -0.84
N ARG A 86 -6.29 -18.47 -1.27
CA ARG A 86 -6.46 -19.69 -0.46
C ARG A 86 -5.13 -20.39 -0.23
N ALA A 87 -4.32 -20.59 -1.27
CA ALA A 87 -3.03 -21.26 -1.13
C ALA A 87 -2.08 -20.53 -0.15
N VAL A 88 -2.07 -19.20 -0.14
CA VAL A 88 -1.29 -18.39 0.82
C VAL A 88 -1.84 -18.51 2.24
N ASN A 89 -3.17 -18.57 2.41
CA ASN A 89 -3.80 -18.70 3.72
C ASN A 89 -3.77 -20.15 4.27
N ASP A 90 -3.69 -21.16 3.39
CA ASP A 90 -3.62 -22.58 3.75
C ASP A 90 -2.20 -23.04 4.10
N GLU A 91 -1.15 -22.28 3.75
CA GLU A 91 0.22 -22.57 4.20
C GLU A 91 0.33 -22.28 5.72
N ASP A 92 0.15 -23.34 6.52
CA ASP A 92 0.20 -23.31 7.99
C ASP A 92 1.42 -22.51 8.50
N PRO A 93 1.22 -21.41 9.26
CA PRO A 93 2.32 -20.60 9.81
C PRO A 93 3.24 -21.40 10.75
N VAL A 94 2.84 -22.58 11.21
CA VAL A 94 3.67 -23.49 12.02
C VAL A 94 4.66 -24.30 11.18
N SER A 95 4.41 -24.48 9.88
CA SER A 95 5.26 -25.30 9.01
C SER A 95 6.45 -24.54 8.42
N ALA A 96 6.41 -23.20 8.39
CA ALA A 96 7.53 -22.34 7.97
C ALA A 96 8.67 -22.29 9.01
N VAL A 97 8.39 -22.52 10.30
CA VAL A 97 9.40 -22.52 11.37
C VAL A 97 10.40 -23.70 11.28
N ARG A 98 10.08 -24.78 10.57
CA ARG A 98 10.99 -25.93 10.43
C ARG A 98 11.97 -25.85 9.25
N ARG A 99 11.86 -24.86 8.36
CA ARG A 99 12.75 -24.77 7.17
C ARG A 99 14.01 -23.93 7.41
N SER A 100 14.16 -23.35 8.60
CA SER A 100 15.36 -22.63 9.03
C SER A 100 15.94 -23.23 10.32
N GLU A 101 16.27 -24.51 10.32
CA GLU A 101 17.36 -24.97 11.18
C GLU A 101 18.67 -24.69 10.43
N PRO A 102 19.54 -23.79 10.93
CA PRO A 102 20.91 -23.74 10.46
C PRO A 102 21.57 -25.07 10.83
N PRO A 103 22.38 -25.70 9.97
CA PRO A 103 23.08 -26.92 10.34
C PRO A 103 23.93 -26.63 11.58
N GLU A 104 23.78 -27.45 12.62
CA GLU A 104 24.54 -27.38 13.86
C GLU A 104 26.03 -27.24 13.54
N ARG A 105 26.56 -26.03 13.64
CA ARG A 105 28.01 -25.85 13.75
C ARG A 105 28.38 -26.35 15.13
N SER A 106 29.00 -27.52 15.15
CA SER A 106 29.75 -28.06 16.28
C SER A 106 30.63 -26.97 16.88
N CYS A 107 30.17 -26.39 17.99
CA CYS A 107 30.99 -25.57 18.86
C CYS A 107 31.84 -26.52 19.70
N GLU A 108 33.01 -26.89 19.19
CA GLU A 108 34.04 -27.46 20.05
C GLU A 108 34.48 -26.39 21.07
N PRO A 109 34.55 -26.72 22.37
CA PRO A 109 35.02 -25.78 23.38
C PRO A 109 36.52 -25.60 23.26
N ARG A 110 36.95 -24.45 22.69
CA ARG A 110 38.35 -24.03 22.72
C ARG A 110 38.71 -23.61 24.14
N THR A 111 39.35 -24.51 24.86
CA THR A 111 39.93 -24.28 26.19
C THR A 111 41.03 -23.21 26.14
N GLY A 112 40.75 -22.09 26.81
CA GLY A 112 41.66 -21.24 27.58
C GLY A 112 42.99 -20.78 26.97
N ARG A 113 43.12 -19.45 26.80
CA ARG A 113 44.17 -18.66 27.48
C ARG A 113 43.83 -17.15 27.50
N PRO A 114 44.03 -16.44 28.63
CA PRO A 114 43.76 -15.02 28.73
C PRO A 114 44.98 -14.19 28.31
N GLY A 115 44.75 -13.00 27.74
CA GLY A 115 45.81 -12.07 27.40
C GLY A 115 45.33 -10.68 26.99
N VAL A 116 45.34 -9.77 27.97
CA VAL A 116 45.87 -8.40 27.88
C VAL A 116 45.04 -7.28 27.19
N SER A 117 44.65 -6.35 28.06
CA SER A 117 44.67 -4.88 27.98
C SER A 117 43.68 -4.11 27.11
N GLU A 118 42.76 -3.43 27.82
CA GLU A 118 42.70 -1.96 27.91
C GLU A 118 43.33 -1.19 26.75
N ARG A 119 42.50 -0.43 26.01
CA ARG A 119 42.73 1.00 25.83
C ARG A 119 41.43 1.77 25.57
N HIS A 120 41.15 2.62 26.54
CA HIS A 120 40.41 3.87 26.47
C HIS A 120 40.62 4.62 25.13
N GLY A 121 39.53 5.07 24.52
CA GLY A 121 39.55 5.97 23.36
C GLY A 121 38.25 6.76 23.28
N LYS A 122 38.19 7.86 24.04
CA LYS A 122 37.11 8.86 24.00
C LYS A 122 37.41 9.80 22.84
N HIS A 123 36.58 9.80 21.81
CA HIS A 123 36.48 10.85 20.80
C HIS A 123 34.95 11.07 20.68
N GLY A 124 34.37 12.16 21.17
CA GLY A 124 34.73 13.54 20.87
C GLY A 124 34.03 13.93 19.58
N PHE A 125 32.70 14.11 19.64
CA PHE A 125 31.91 14.68 18.54
C PHE A 125 31.11 15.85 19.08
N ASP A 126 31.84 16.93 19.34
CA ASP A 126 31.34 18.30 19.43
C ASP A 126 32.19 19.11 18.46
N ASP A 127 31.65 19.45 17.30
CA ASP A 127 31.94 20.71 16.59
C ASP A 127 31.21 20.76 15.24
N LEU A 128 30.06 21.44 15.18
CA LEU A 128 29.98 22.75 14.51
C LEU A 128 28.52 23.29 14.47
N PRO A 129 28.33 24.61 14.69
CA PRO A 129 27.05 25.30 14.73
C PRO A 129 26.69 25.98 13.40
N GLY A 130 25.42 26.34 13.20
CA GLY A 130 25.02 27.25 12.12
C GLY A 130 23.52 27.51 12.07
N GLY A 131 23.09 28.62 12.68
CA GLY A 131 21.69 29.06 12.79
C GLY A 131 21.08 29.68 11.51
N LEU A 132 19.76 29.87 11.62
CA LEU A 132 18.77 30.46 10.69
C LEU A 132 19.01 31.98 10.44
N PRO A 133 18.34 32.65 9.47
CA PRO A 133 16.92 33.08 9.57
C PRO A 133 16.12 32.84 8.26
N GLU A 134 14.80 32.62 8.29
CA GLU A 134 13.66 33.56 8.49
C GLU A 134 13.50 34.64 7.40
N GLU A 135 12.29 34.69 6.84
CA GLU A 135 11.63 35.76 6.07
C GLU A 135 12.26 36.30 4.78
N VAL A 136 11.56 36.12 3.64
CA VAL A 136 11.05 37.25 2.81
C VAL A 136 9.76 36.80 2.10
N LEU A 137 8.60 37.18 2.63
CA LEU A 137 7.42 37.48 1.81
C LEU A 137 7.64 38.84 1.13
N PRO A 138 7.05 39.05 -0.05
CA PRO A 138 6.16 40.19 -0.12
C PRO A 138 4.80 39.88 -0.75
N ALA A 139 3.86 40.67 -0.25
CA ALA A 139 2.44 40.72 -0.50
C ALA A 139 2.05 41.23 -1.90
N LEU A 140 0.71 41.28 -2.07
CA LEU A 140 -0.11 42.07 -3.00
C LEU A 140 -0.49 41.33 -4.31
N GLY A 141 -1.76 41.22 -4.71
CA GLY A 141 -2.93 41.90 -4.18
C GLY A 141 -4.25 41.37 -4.76
N THR A 142 -5.27 41.56 -3.95
CA THR A 142 -6.70 41.44 -4.24
C THR A 142 -7.14 42.38 -5.36
N ALA A 143 -7.95 41.90 -6.30
CA ALA A 143 -9.06 42.68 -6.85
C ALA A 143 -10.11 41.75 -7.47
N VAL A 144 -11.26 41.71 -6.81
CA VAL A 144 -12.54 41.20 -7.31
C VAL A 144 -13.05 42.13 -8.40
N THR A 145 -13.77 41.62 -9.40
CA THR A 145 -14.60 42.45 -10.29
C THR A 145 -15.85 41.65 -10.69
N PRO A 146 -17.07 42.13 -10.40
CA PRO A 146 -18.27 41.66 -11.07
C PRO A 146 -18.78 42.72 -12.06
N GLY A 147 -19.19 42.28 -13.24
CA GLY A 147 -19.94 43.08 -14.21
C GLY A 147 -20.45 42.15 -15.32
N GLY A 148 -21.71 42.15 -15.73
CA GLY A 148 -22.90 42.92 -15.33
C GLY A 148 -24.13 42.25 -15.93
#